data_AF-A0A1D6GWB4-F1
#
_entry.id   AF-A0A1D6GWB4-F1
#
_cell.length_a   1.000
_cell.length_b   1.000
_cell.length_c   1.000
_cell.angle_alpha   90.00
_cell.angle_beta   90.00
_cell.angle_gamma   90.00
#
_symmetry.space_group_name_H-M   'P 1'
#
loop_
_entity.id
_entity.type
_entity.pdbx_description
1 polymer ?
#
loop_
_entity_poly.entity_id
_entity_poly.type
_entity_poly.pdbx_seq_one_letter_code
_entity_poly.pdbx_strand_id
1 'polypeptide(L)'
;MFFAGDGSDAGQDEVLGSYKDTADAVMCILLPESDTAAFRTEGGLLYVAEWNSLQHPVASAFLANVYSNYMATSGKSELTCSGKSFTALDLRRFAKSQADYVLGDNPMKLSYLVGFGDSYPQRVHHRGASIPAGVDTGCDGQEWLKSPEPNPNVATGALVGGPFKNDSFVDDRENVQQNEPTTYNSALVVGLLSGLLSTAPVAKSLS
;
A
#
# COMPACT_ATOMS: atom_id res chain seq x y z
N MET A 1 -2.42 23.64 -34.17
CA MET A 1 -1.18 24.38 -33.87
C MET A 1 -0.20 23.35 -33.37
N PHE A 2 0.72 22.93 -34.25
CA PHE A 2 1.80 22.02 -33.91
C PHE A 2 2.83 22.81 -33.12
N PHE A 3 3.13 22.39 -31.89
CA PHE A 3 4.39 22.75 -31.25
C PHE A 3 5.32 21.55 -31.40
N ALA A 4 6.10 21.58 -32.48
CA ALA A 4 7.38 20.89 -32.49
C ALA A 4 8.28 21.65 -31.50
N GLY A 5 8.56 21.03 -30.36
CA GLY A 5 9.63 21.49 -29.48
C GLY A 5 10.96 21.16 -30.15
N ASP A 6 11.65 22.21 -30.55
CA ASP A 6 12.98 22.17 -31.16
C ASP A 6 14.03 21.92 -30.05
N GLY A 7 14.84 20.87 -30.22
CA GLY A 7 16.03 20.58 -29.42
C GLY A 7 15.78 19.99 -28.03
N SER A 8 15.97 18.67 -27.87
CA SER A 8 16.25 18.12 -26.55
C SER A 8 17.65 18.58 -26.12
N ASP A 9 17.72 19.28 -24.99
CA ASP A 9 18.99 19.65 -24.37
C ASP A 9 19.63 18.37 -23.82
N ALA A 10 20.85 18.03 -24.27
CA ALA A 10 21.52 16.78 -23.90
C ALA A 10 21.65 16.61 -22.38
N GLY A 11 21.74 17.73 -21.63
CA GLY A 11 21.74 17.72 -20.17
C GLY A 11 20.37 17.37 -19.56
N GLN A 12 19.26 17.69 -20.23
CA GLN A 12 17.91 17.30 -19.80
C GLN A 12 17.64 15.82 -20.09
N ASP A 13 18.11 15.32 -21.24
CA ASP A 13 17.98 13.90 -21.62
C ASP A 13 18.75 12.97 -20.67
N GLU A 14 19.94 13.38 -20.22
CA GLU A 14 20.74 12.64 -19.23
C GLU A 14 20.04 12.59 -17.86
N VAL A 15 19.49 13.71 -17.42
CA VAL A 15 18.72 13.79 -16.16
C VAL A 15 17.46 12.92 -16.22
N LEU A 16 16.71 12.97 -17.33
CA LEU A 16 15.54 12.11 -17.56
C LEU A 16 15.91 10.61 -17.56
N GLY A 17 17.05 10.26 -18.16
CA GLY A 17 17.60 8.91 -18.12
C GLY A 17 17.83 8.43 -16.68
N SER A 18 18.46 9.26 -15.84
CA SER A 18 18.74 8.89 -14.44
C SER A 18 17.48 8.61 -13.60
N TYR A 19 16.39 9.36 -13.82
CA TYR A 19 15.12 9.11 -13.16
C TYR A 19 14.47 7.80 -13.62
N LYS A 20 14.59 7.48 -14.91
CA LYS A 20 14.12 6.21 -15.47
C LYS A 20 14.89 5.05 -14.86
N ASP A 21 16.21 5.12 -14.81
CA ASP A 21 17.06 4.06 -14.24
C ASP A 21 16.73 3.82 -12.76
N THR A 22 16.48 4.90 -12.02
CA THR A 22 16.04 4.82 -10.62
C THR A 22 14.67 4.16 -10.50
N ALA A 23 13.70 4.53 -11.35
CA ALA A 23 12.38 3.92 -11.35
C ALA A 23 12.43 2.42 -11.70
N ASP A 24 13.21 2.05 -12.72
CA ASP A 24 13.42 0.66 -13.12
C ASP A 24 14.06 -0.13 -11.97
N ALA A 25 15.08 0.41 -11.30
CA ALA A 25 15.73 -0.22 -10.16
C ALA A 25 14.77 -0.42 -8.97
N VAL A 26 13.92 0.57 -8.66
CA VAL A 26 12.89 0.43 -7.62
C VAL A 26 11.93 -0.70 -8.00
N MET A 27 11.41 -0.73 -9.23
CA MET A 27 10.50 -1.79 -9.67
C MET A 27 11.13 -3.18 -9.58
N CYS A 28 12.42 -3.31 -9.88
CA CYS A 28 13.15 -4.57 -9.73
C CYS A 28 13.21 -5.07 -8.28
N ILE A 29 13.35 -4.18 -7.30
CA ILE A 29 13.34 -4.56 -5.88
C ILE A 29 11.95 -5.09 -5.45
N LEU A 30 10.89 -4.67 -6.14
CA LEU A 30 9.51 -5.06 -5.84
C LEU A 30 9.11 -6.41 -6.42
N LEU A 31 9.91 -7.04 -7.28
CA LEU A 31 9.54 -8.30 -7.93
C LEU A 31 10.23 -9.47 -7.22
N PRO A 32 9.48 -10.48 -6.72
CA PRO A 32 10.06 -11.55 -5.88
C PRO A 32 11.08 -12.43 -6.62
N GLU A 33 10.92 -12.59 -7.94
CA GLU A 33 11.84 -13.38 -8.78
C GLU A 33 13.07 -12.58 -9.25
N SER A 34 13.16 -11.29 -8.89
CA SER A 34 14.31 -10.44 -9.17
C SER A 34 15.46 -10.75 -8.22
N ASP A 35 16.70 -10.70 -8.72
CA ASP A 35 17.88 -10.93 -7.88
C ASP A 35 18.11 -9.81 -6.84
N THR A 36 17.45 -8.66 -7.01
CA THR A 36 17.46 -7.53 -6.07
C THR A 36 16.20 -7.46 -5.21
N ALA A 37 15.36 -8.51 -5.20
CA ALA A 37 14.11 -8.52 -4.47
C ALA A 37 14.29 -8.15 -2.99
N ALA A 38 13.48 -7.20 -2.53
CA ALA A 38 13.40 -6.88 -1.11
C ALA A 38 12.77 -8.02 -0.31
N PHE A 39 13.11 -8.04 0.98
CA PHE A 39 12.62 -9.03 1.95
C PHE A 39 11.10 -9.02 2.04
N ARG A 40 10.52 -10.22 2.21
CA ARG A 40 9.09 -10.43 2.46
C ARG A 40 8.90 -11.30 3.68
N THR A 41 7.80 -11.08 4.40
CA THR A 41 7.34 -11.99 5.44
C THR A 41 6.99 -13.35 4.86
N GLU A 42 6.79 -14.36 5.71
CA GLU A 42 6.35 -15.69 5.27
C GLU A 42 4.98 -15.61 4.59
N GLY A 43 4.10 -14.73 5.08
CA GLY A 43 2.82 -14.41 4.46
C GLY A 43 2.89 -13.62 3.14
N GLY A 44 4.09 -13.21 2.68
CA GLY A 44 4.28 -12.55 1.38
C GLY A 44 4.15 -11.03 1.38
N LEU A 45 4.08 -10.40 2.56
CA LEU A 45 4.10 -8.93 2.69
C LEU A 45 5.52 -8.42 2.44
N LEU A 46 5.69 -7.44 1.55
CA LEU A 46 6.93 -6.68 1.45
C LEU A 46 7.23 -6.07 2.83
N TYR A 47 8.41 -6.26 3.41
CA TYR A 47 8.63 -5.79 4.78
C TYR A 47 9.88 -4.94 4.87
N VAL A 48 9.68 -3.64 5.03
CA VAL A 48 10.73 -2.61 4.99
C VAL A 48 11.02 -2.04 6.38
N ALA A 49 9.98 -1.80 7.18
CA ALA A 49 10.09 -1.20 8.50
C ALA A 49 9.15 -1.91 9.48
N GLU A 50 9.55 -1.94 10.76
CA GLU A 50 8.76 -2.56 11.83
C GLU A 50 7.62 -1.68 12.31
N TRP A 51 7.88 -0.39 12.50
CA TRP A 51 6.84 0.57 12.79
C TRP A 51 6.10 0.89 11.50
N ASN A 52 4.77 0.73 11.52
CA ASN A 52 3.92 1.03 10.39
C ASN A 52 4.30 0.22 9.15
N SER A 53 4.40 -1.09 9.34
CA SER A 53 4.85 -2.06 8.34
C SER A 53 4.03 -2.07 7.05
N LEU A 54 2.78 -1.59 7.04
CA LEU A 54 1.94 -1.46 5.84
C LEU A 54 2.16 -0.20 5.02
N GLN A 55 2.85 0.82 5.54
CA GLN A 55 3.11 2.05 4.79
C GLN A 55 3.89 1.79 3.50
N HIS A 56 5.05 1.14 3.62
CA HIS A 56 5.93 0.90 2.46
C HIS A 56 5.31 -0.08 1.45
N PRO A 57 4.69 -1.20 1.85
CA PRO A 57 4.06 -2.14 0.92
C PRO A 57 2.95 -1.53 0.09
N VAL A 58 2.07 -0.75 0.72
CA VAL A 58 0.97 -0.09 0.00
C VAL A 58 1.52 1.01 -0.91
N ALA A 59 2.51 1.78 -0.48
CA ALA A 59 3.19 2.76 -1.33
C ALA A 59 3.86 2.11 -2.54
N SER A 60 4.63 1.04 -2.32
CA SER A 60 5.31 0.29 -3.36
C SER A 60 4.33 -0.36 -4.33
N ALA A 61 3.23 -0.92 -3.83
CA ALA A 61 2.18 -1.49 -4.66
C ALA A 61 1.49 -0.42 -5.52
N PHE A 62 1.22 0.75 -4.95
CA PHE A 62 0.69 1.89 -5.72
C PHE A 62 1.65 2.30 -6.84
N LEU A 63 2.94 2.46 -6.54
CA LEU A 63 3.96 2.80 -7.53
C LEU A 63 4.09 1.72 -8.61
N ALA A 64 4.09 0.44 -8.24
CA ALA A 64 4.12 -0.67 -9.19
C ALA A 64 2.91 -0.67 -10.13
N ASN A 65 1.72 -0.35 -9.60
CA ASN A 65 0.52 -0.22 -10.42
C ASN A 65 0.58 0.98 -11.39
N VAL A 66 1.09 2.13 -10.94
CA VAL A 66 1.34 3.30 -11.80
C VAL A 66 2.36 2.95 -12.90
N TYR A 67 3.46 2.30 -12.54
CA TYR A 67 4.51 1.93 -13.47
C TYR A 67 4.03 0.88 -14.49
N SER A 68 3.23 -0.10 -14.05
CA SER A 68 2.55 -1.05 -14.94
C SER A 68 1.71 -0.33 -15.99
N ASN A 69 0.94 0.69 -15.59
CA ASN A 69 0.15 1.49 -16.54
C ASN A 69 1.05 2.28 -17.49
N TYR A 70 2.12 2.88 -16.98
CA TYR A 70 3.12 3.56 -17.82
C TYR A 70 3.72 2.63 -18.88
N MET A 71 4.11 1.40 -18.52
CA MET A 71 4.60 0.40 -19.48
C MET A 71 3.57 0.12 -20.57
N ALA A 72 2.32 -0.11 -20.18
CA ALA A 72 1.23 -0.39 -21.11
C ALA A 72 0.94 0.77 -22.07
N THR A 73 1.02 2.03 -21.60
CA THR A 73 0.69 3.21 -22.43
C THR A 73 1.87 3.75 -23.24
N SER A 74 3.11 3.49 -22.81
CA SER A 74 4.32 3.99 -23.48
C SER A 74 4.90 3.03 -24.52
N GLY A 75 4.39 1.80 -24.59
CA GLY A 75 4.95 0.75 -25.45
C GLY A 75 6.23 0.09 -24.90
N LYS A 76 6.62 0.37 -23.64
CA LYS A 76 7.67 -0.37 -22.95
C LYS A 76 7.14 -1.77 -22.60
N SER A 77 7.55 -2.77 -23.38
CA SER A 77 7.09 -4.16 -23.22
C SER A 77 7.71 -4.87 -22.02
N GLU A 78 8.95 -4.52 -21.67
CA GLU A 78 9.74 -5.25 -20.67
C GLU A 78 10.50 -4.32 -19.72
N LEU A 79 10.61 -4.75 -18.47
CA LEU A 79 11.51 -4.25 -17.45
C LEU A 79 12.60 -5.31 -17.23
N THR A 80 13.87 -4.94 -17.39
CA THR A 80 14.99 -5.86 -17.19
C THR A 80 15.63 -5.65 -15.82
N CYS A 81 15.67 -6.71 -15.01
CA CYS A 81 16.26 -6.74 -13.68
C CYS A 81 17.35 -7.81 -13.65
N SER A 82 18.62 -7.40 -13.59
CA SER A 82 19.78 -8.32 -13.54
C SER A 82 19.76 -9.41 -14.63
N GLY A 83 19.29 -9.08 -15.84
CA GLY A 83 19.20 -10.01 -16.98
C GLY A 83 17.91 -10.83 -17.07
N LYS A 84 16.99 -10.71 -16.10
CA LYS A 84 15.63 -11.26 -16.20
C LYS A 84 14.66 -10.20 -16.70
N SER A 85 13.75 -10.58 -17.59
CA SER A 85 12.70 -9.69 -18.11
C SER A 85 11.37 -9.89 -17.38
N PHE A 86 10.72 -8.77 -17.05
CA PHE A 86 9.43 -8.72 -16.39
C PHE A 86 8.45 -7.86 -17.18
N THR A 87 7.17 -8.22 -17.13
CA THR A 87 6.11 -7.53 -17.85
C THR A 87 5.35 -6.55 -16.94
N ALA A 88 4.57 -5.66 -17.54
CA ALA A 88 3.61 -4.83 -16.80
C ALA A 88 2.66 -5.67 -15.93
N LEU A 89 2.27 -6.87 -16.41
CA LEU A 89 1.40 -7.77 -15.67
C LEU A 89 2.06 -8.30 -14.39
N ASP A 90 3.38 -8.49 -14.36
CA ASP A 90 4.09 -8.96 -13.17
C ASP A 90 4.10 -7.89 -12.07
N LEU A 91 4.32 -6.62 -12.43
CA LEU A 91 4.19 -5.48 -11.52
C LEU A 91 2.76 -5.35 -10.98
N ARG A 92 1.76 -5.54 -11.85
CA ARG A 92 0.35 -5.50 -11.45
C ARG A 92 -0.02 -6.65 -10.51
N ARG A 93 0.51 -7.86 -10.74
CA ARG A 93 0.34 -9.01 -9.83
C ARG A 93 0.94 -8.73 -8.46
N PHE A 94 2.13 -8.12 -8.41
CA PHE A 94 2.72 -7.67 -7.15
C PHE A 94 1.83 -6.63 -6.45
N ALA A 95 1.36 -5.60 -7.17
CA ALA A 95 0.49 -4.58 -6.59
C ALA A 95 -0.80 -5.19 -6.01
N LYS A 96 -1.41 -6.12 -6.75
CA LYS A 96 -2.59 -6.85 -6.30
C LYS A 96 -2.28 -7.70 -5.06
N SER A 97 -1.16 -8.42 -5.01
CA SER A 97 -0.85 -9.28 -3.85
C SER A 97 -0.70 -8.49 -2.56
N GLN A 98 -0.11 -7.28 -2.60
CA GLN A 98 -0.02 -6.44 -1.41
C GLN A 98 -1.40 -5.88 -1.00
N ALA A 99 -2.26 -5.54 -1.98
CA ALA A 99 -3.64 -5.14 -1.69
C ALA A 99 -4.45 -6.30 -1.07
N ASP A 100 -4.34 -7.50 -1.64
CA ASP A 100 -5.02 -8.70 -1.12
C ASP A 100 -4.54 -9.01 0.31
N TYR A 101 -3.23 -8.92 0.58
CA TYR A 101 -2.68 -9.09 1.93
C TYR A 101 -3.30 -8.10 2.91
N VAL A 102 -3.36 -6.80 2.55
CA VAL A 102 -4.00 -5.76 3.38
C VAL A 102 -5.46 -6.07 3.66
N LEU A 103 -6.18 -6.64 2.68
CA LEU A 103 -7.61 -6.91 2.74
C LEU A 103 -7.97 -8.29 3.32
N GLY A 104 -6.99 -9.06 3.78
CA GLY A 104 -7.22 -10.31 4.53
C GLY A 104 -6.61 -11.57 3.93
N ASP A 105 -5.95 -11.52 2.78
CA ASP A 105 -5.17 -12.66 2.28
C ASP A 105 -3.77 -12.70 2.92
N ASN A 106 -3.78 -12.87 4.24
CA ASN A 106 -2.60 -12.98 5.08
C ASN A 106 -2.74 -14.17 6.05
N PRO A 107 -1.67 -14.58 6.75
CA PRO A 107 -1.71 -15.71 7.67
C PRO A 107 -2.76 -15.59 8.79
N MET A 108 -3.12 -14.36 9.18
CA MET A 108 -4.14 -14.12 10.21
C MET A 108 -5.57 -14.10 9.69
N LYS A 109 -5.78 -14.09 8.36
CA LYS A 109 -7.09 -13.90 7.73
C LYS A 109 -7.83 -12.66 8.26
N LEU A 110 -7.05 -11.60 8.51
CA LEU A 110 -7.49 -10.34 9.13
C LEU A 110 -7.34 -9.20 8.13
N SER A 111 -8.42 -8.45 7.86
CA SER A 111 -8.30 -7.19 7.12
C SER A 111 -7.64 -6.13 8.00
N TYR A 112 -6.56 -5.52 7.54
CA TYR A 112 -5.94 -4.37 8.20
C TYR A 112 -6.65 -3.05 7.87
N LEU A 113 -7.63 -3.07 6.96
CA LEU A 113 -8.53 -1.95 6.68
C LEU A 113 -9.75 -2.04 7.60
N VAL A 114 -9.86 -1.10 8.53
CA VAL A 114 -10.91 -1.10 9.56
C VAL A 114 -12.30 -1.00 8.92
N GLY A 115 -13.21 -1.87 9.36
CA GLY A 115 -14.59 -1.93 8.85
C GLY A 115 -14.74 -2.63 7.49
N PHE A 116 -13.70 -3.29 6.99
CA PHE A 116 -13.74 -4.09 5.77
C PHE A 116 -13.52 -5.58 6.07
N GLY A 117 -14.30 -6.45 5.41
CA GLY A 117 -14.23 -7.90 5.58
C GLY A 117 -14.88 -8.41 6.87
N ASP A 118 -14.82 -9.72 7.08
CA ASP A 118 -15.46 -10.39 8.22
C ASP A 118 -14.67 -10.25 9.53
N SER A 119 -13.39 -9.90 9.45
CA SER A 119 -12.50 -9.71 10.60
C SER A 119 -11.55 -8.54 10.35
N TYR A 120 -11.50 -7.58 11.29
CA TYR A 120 -10.65 -6.38 11.23
C TYR A 120 -10.31 -5.88 12.65
N PRO A 121 -9.24 -5.07 12.83
CA PRO A 121 -8.89 -4.47 14.12
C PRO A 121 -10.02 -3.62 14.72
N GLN A 122 -10.37 -3.90 15.96
CA GLN A 122 -11.43 -3.22 16.68
C GLN A 122 -10.90 -2.24 17.74
N ARG A 123 -9.61 -2.31 18.09
CA ARG A 123 -8.97 -1.52 19.15
C ARG A 123 -7.85 -0.65 18.58
N VAL A 124 -8.14 0.09 17.51
CA VAL A 124 -7.16 1.02 16.89
C VAL A 124 -6.80 2.19 17.80
N HIS A 125 -5.53 2.63 17.76
CA HIS A 125 -5.02 3.77 18.55
C HIS A 125 -5.55 5.09 17.99
N HIS A 126 -6.82 5.41 18.23
CA HIS A 126 -7.43 6.63 17.74
C HIS A 126 -8.45 7.17 18.75
N ARG A 127 -8.19 8.36 19.31
CA ARG A 127 -9.02 8.97 20.36
C ARG A 127 -10.49 9.11 19.97
N GLY A 128 -10.75 9.60 18.75
CA GLY A 128 -12.13 9.73 18.24
C GLY A 128 -12.81 8.39 17.99
N ALA A 129 -12.07 7.29 17.91
CA ALA A 129 -12.62 5.94 17.78
C ALA A 129 -12.89 5.32 19.15
N SER A 130 -11.95 5.50 20.10
CA SER A 130 -11.96 4.88 21.41
C SER A 130 -12.91 5.52 22.42
N ILE A 131 -13.22 6.81 22.27
CA ILE A 131 -14.07 7.56 23.20
C ILE A 131 -15.51 7.59 22.69
N PRO A 132 -16.52 7.17 23.48
CA PRO A 132 -17.93 7.25 23.08
C PRO A 132 -18.34 8.68 22.72
N ALA A 133 -19.21 8.82 21.71
CA ALA A 133 -19.69 10.12 21.27
C ALA A 133 -20.38 10.89 22.42
N GLY A 134 -20.08 12.19 22.54
CA GLY A 134 -20.71 13.08 23.52
C GLY A 134 -20.10 13.04 24.93
N VAL A 135 -19.04 12.25 25.15
CA VAL A 135 -18.30 12.28 26.41
C VAL A 135 -17.39 13.51 26.46
N ASP A 136 -17.51 14.30 27.53
CA ASP A 136 -16.51 15.33 27.86
C ASP A 136 -15.36 14.68 28.61
N THR A 137 -14.22 14.60 27.93
CA THR A 137 -13.00 13.99 28.46
C THR A 137 -12.13 14.98 29.21
N GLY A 138 -12.43 16.28 29.15
CA GLY A 138 -11.47 17.33 29.47
C GLY A 138 -10.16 17.13 28.69
N CYS A 139 -9.09 16.81 29.40
CA CYS A 139 -7.78 16.48 28.83
C CYS A 139 -7.29 15.05 29.18
N ASP A 140 -8.15 14.19 29.73
CA ASP A 140 -7.81 12.80 30.07
C ASP A 140 -8.38 11.84 29.02
N GLY A 141 -7.64 10.78 28.71
CA GLY A 141 -8.10 9.73 27.80
C GLY A 141 -7.64 8.34 28.23
N GLN A 142 -7.06 8.21 29.42
CA GLN A 142 -6.34 7.01 29.83
C GLN A 142 -7.25 5.81 30.04
N GLU A 143 -8.47 6.02 30.52
CA GLU A 143 -9.44 4.93 30.70
C GLU A 143 -9.84 4.30 29.36
N TRP A 144 -10.05 5.11 28.32
CA TRP A 144 -10.34 4.59 26.98
C TRP A 144 -9.12 3.99 26.34
N LEU A 145 -7.91 4.56 26.51
CA LEU A 145 -6.69 3.94 25.99
C LEU A 145 -6.53 2.50 26.50
N LYS A 146 -6.71 2.30 27.81
CA LYS A 146 -6.47 1.02 28.51
C LYS A 146 -7.66 0.06 28.50
N SER A 147 -8.82 0.50 28.01
CA SER A 147 -10.00 -0.36 28.00
C SER A 147 -9.76 -1.62 27.13
N PRO A 148 -10.26 -2.80 27.55
CA PRO A 148 -10.21 -4.01 26.73
C PRO A 148 -11.32 -4.04 25.67
N GLU A 149 -12.32 -3.16 25.80
CA GLU A 149 -13.48 -3.14 24.91
C GLU A 149 -13.11 -2.62 23.51
N PRO A 150 -13.81 -3.11 22.46
CA PRO A 150 -13.78 -2.53 21.13
C PRO A 150 -14.00 -1.02 21.12
N ASN A 151 -13.45 -0.33 20.12
CA ASN A 151 -13.70 1.09 19.92
C ASN A 151 -15.21 1.33 19.66
N PRO A 152 -15.86 2.22 20.44
CA PRO A 152 -17.29 2.51 20.29
C PRO A 152 -17.64 3.15 18.95
N ASN A 153 -16.70 3.86 18.30
CA ASN A 153 -16.87 4.40 16.97
C ASN A 153 -15.92 3.69 16.00
N VAL A 154 -16.48 3.02 14.99
CA VAL A 154 -15.68 2.32 13.97
C VAL A 154 -15.03 3.34 13.04
N ALA A 155 -13.69 3.38 13.04
CA ALA A 155 -12.88 4.21 12.14
C ALA A 155 -12.84 3.62 10.71
N THR A 156 -14.01 3.53 10.07
CA THR A 156 -14.18 2.85 8.78
C THR A 156 -13.24 3.41 7.72
N GLY A 157 -12.53 2.52 7.03
CA GLY A 157 -11.56 2.86 5.98
C GLY A 157 -10.19 3.29 6.51
N ALA A 158 -9.98 3.32 7.83
CA ALA A 158 -8.66 3.54 8.39
C ALA A 158 -7.76 2.32 8.14
N LEU A 159 -6.58 2.56 7.60
CA LEU A 159 -5.54 1.53 7.47
C LEU A 159 -4.59 1.62 8.67
N VAL A 160 -4.55 0.56 9.48
CA VAL A 160 -3.66 0.47 10.65
C VAL A 160 -2.19 0.31 10.24
N GLY A 161 -1.29 0.37 11.22
CA GLY A 161 0.16 0.25 11.03
C GLY A 161 0.59 -1.06 10.38
N GLY A 162 -0.03 -2.18 10.74
CA GLY A 162 0.25 -3.48 10.10
C GLY A 162 0.75 -4.57 11.04
N PRO A 163 1.15 -5.74 10.52
CA PRO A 163 1.67 -6.83 11.33
C PRO A 163 3.13 -6.65 11.74
N PHE A 164 3.57 -7.46 12.69
CA PHE A 164 4.98 -7.75 12.95
C PHE A 164 5.62 -8.54 11.79
N LYS A 165 6.95 -8.64 11.81
CA LYS A 165 7.73 -9.36 10.79
C LYS A 165 7.32 -10.83 10.58
N ASN A 166 6.78 -11.48 11.61
CA ASN A 166 6.31 -12.86 11.58
C ASN A 166 4.82 -12.98 11.21
N ASP A 167 4.25 -11.96 10.57
CA ASP A 167 2.84 -11.87 10.16
C ASP A 167 1.83 -11.83 11.33
N SER A 168 2.29 -11.83 12.58
CA SER A 168 1.39 -11.69 13.74
C SER A 168 0.94 -10.23 13.93
N PHE A 169 -0.23 -10.05 14.53
CA PHE A 169 -0.83 -8.76 14.84
C PHE A 169 -1.53 -8.85 16.20
N VAL A 170 -1.33 -7.82 17.02
CA VAL A 170 -1.98 -7.71 18.33
C VAL A 170 -2.87 -6.48 18.28
N ASP A 171 -4.20 -6.68 18.32
CA ASP A 171 -5.21 -5.62 18.32
C ASP A 171 -5.31 -4.97 19.71
N ASP A 172 -4.39 -4.06 19.97
CA ASP A 172 -4.28 -3.33 21.22
C ASP A 172 -3.98 -1.86 20.96
N ARG A 173 -4.76 -0.97 21.59
CA ARG A 173 -4.54 0.46 21.50
C ARG A 173 -3.18 0.88 22.04
N GLU A 174 -2.64 0.23 23.06
CA GLU A 174 -1.30 0.57 23.55
C GLU A 174 -0.19 0.10 22.59
N ASN A 175 -0.52 -0.82 21.67
CA ASN A 175 0.38 -1.22 20.60
C ASN A 175 0.34 -0.23 19.41
N VAL A 176 0.84 0.98 19.67
CA VAL A 176 0.83 2.09 18.71
C VAL A 176 1.54 1.78 17.39
N GLN A 177 2.56 0.92 17.39
CA GLN A 177 3.34 0.65 16.18
C GLN A 177 2.53 -0.05 15.09
N GLN A 178 1.63 -0.96 15.51
CA GLN A 178 0.80 -1.76 14.63
C GLN A 178 -0.64 -1.23 14.53
N ASN A 179 -1.16 -0.55 15.56
CA ASN A 179 -2.56 -0.10 15.64
C ASN A 179 -2.79 1.38 15.34
N GLU A 180 -1.76 2.17 15.05
CA GLU A 180 -1.93 3.58 14.65
C GLU A 180 -2.53 3.67 13.25
N PRO A 181 -3.75 4.20 13.08
CA PRO A 181 -4.26 4.56 11.77
C PRO A 181 -3.70 5.91 11.34
N THR A 182 -3.30 6.04 10.07
CA THR A 182 -2.71 7.29 9.58
C THR A 182 -3.34 7.77 8.28
N THR A 183 -3.32 9.09 8.07
CA THR A 183 -3.87 9.73 6.86
C THR A 183 -3.11 9.32 5.61
N TYR A 184 -1.80 9.20 5.69
CA TYR A 184 -0.97 8.82 4.55
C TYR A 184 -1.15 7.36 4.15
N ASN A 185 -1.29 6.43 5.10
CA ASN A 185 -1.66 5.03 4.79
C ASN A 185 -3.03 4.96 4.10
N SER A 186 -4.00 5.69 4.65
CA SER A 186 -5.36 5.75 4.11
C SER A 186 -5.39 6.36 2.69
N ALA A 187 -4.59 7.39 2.43
CA ALA A 187 -4.45 7.97 1.09
C ALA A 187 -3.82 6.98 0.09
N LEU A 188 -2.78 6.26 0.51
CA LEU A 188 -2.09 5.29 -0.34
C LEU A 188 -2.99 4.10 -0.71
N VAL A 189 -3.77 3.56 0.24
CA VAL A 189 -4.68 2.45 -0.06
C VAL A 189 -5.81 2.88 -1.01
N VAL A 190 -6.33 4.10 -0.86
CA VAL A 190 -7.31 4.66 -1.82
C VAL A 190 -6.71 4.74 -3.23
N GLY A 191 -5.48 5.25 -3.36
CA GLY A 191 -4.77 5.33 -4.64
C GLY A 191 -4.52 3.96 -5.27
N LEU A 192 -4.05 2.99 -4.49
CA LEU A 192 -3.81 1.62 -4.92
C LEU A 192 -5.09 0.94 -5.42
N LEU A 193 -6.15 0.94 -4.60
CA LEU A 193 -7.41 0.28 -4.95
C LEU A 193 -8.07 0.92 -6.17
N SER A 194 -8.07 2.26 -6.25
CA SER A 194 -8.60 2.98 -7.42
C SER A 194 -7.86 2.58 -8.70
N GLY A 195 -6.52 2.49 -8.64
CA GLY A 195 -5.69 2.12 -9.77
C GLY A 195 -5.85 0.65 -10.21
N LEU A 196 -6.06 -0.26 -9.25
CA LEU A 196 -6.32 -1.67 -9.55
C LEU A 196 -7.72 -1.85 -10.19
N LEU A 197 -8.73 -1.10 -9.76
CA LEU A 197 -10.08 -1.17 -10.30
C LEU A 197 -10.23 -0.54 -11.69
N SER A 198 -9.53 0.57 -11.97
CA SER A 198 -9.67 1.36 -13.21
C SER A 198 -9.23 0.67 -14.50
N THR A 199 -8.72 -0.55 -14.41
CA THR A 199 -8.10 -1.32 -15.51
C THR A 199 -8.68 -2.72 -15.66
N ALA A 200 -9.82 -3.02 -14.99
CA ALA A 200 -10.77 -3.96 -15.58
C ALA A 200 -11.05 -3.46 -17.01
N PRO A 201 -11.03 -4.33 -18.04
CA PRO A 201 -11.33 -3.89 -19.40
C PRO A 201 -12.64 -3.10 -19.32
N VAL A 202 -12.62 -1.86 -19.79
CA VAL A 202 -13.82 -1.05 -19.99
C VAL A 202 -14.89 -2.02 -20.47
N ALA A 203 -15.93 -2.22 -19.64
CA ALA A 203 -17.01 -3.13 -19.97
C ALA A 203 -17.37 -2.86 -21.44
N LYS A 204 -17.14 -3.85 -22.32
CA LYS A 204 -17.49 -3.72 -23.73
C LYS A 204 -18.92 -3.21 -23.76
N SER A 205 -19.10 -2.09 -24.44
CA SER A 205 -20.34 -1.34 -24.57
C SER A 205 -21.59 -2.21 -24.37
N LEU A 206 -22.51 -1.76 -23.52
CA LEU A 206 -23.91 -2.07 -23.74
C LEU A 206 -24.28 -1.41 -25.08
N SER A 207 -24.23 -2.22 -26.13
CA SER A 207 -24.87 -1.97 -27.43
C SER A 207 -26.37 -1.77 -27.24
#